data_AF-A0A974PJK5-F1
#
_entry.id   AF-A0A974PJK5-F1
#
_cell.length_a   1.000
_cell.length_b   1.000
_cell.length_c   1.000
_cell.angle_alpha   90.00
_cell.angle_beta   90.00
_cell.angle_gamma   90.00
#
_symmetry.space_group_name_H-M   'P 1'
#
loop_
_entity.id
_entity.type
_entity.pdbx_description
1 polymer ?
#
loop_
_entity_poly.entity_id
_entity_poly.type
_entity_poly.pdbx_seq_one_letter_code
_entity_poly.pdbx_strand_id
1 'polypeptide(L)'
;MTEHNPIHLISEHLANGGQSIHCDLAIRITCPLCGKDIRGYVQCAHNIFQQVHFHSCTCSQSAQMCRLLEPLFRSASIDDLYDEAFVQRVTGQLFSFSQELRVAGSSFSDKILYAFYNKYFT
;
A
#
# COMPACT_ATOMS: atom_id res chain seq x y z
N MET A 1 20.95 -8.86 5.00
CA MET A 1 19.82 -9.74 5.37
C MET A 1 18.55 -9.06 4.89
N THR A 2 17.96 -9.52 3.80
CA THR A 2 16.67 -9.02 3.30
C THR A 2 15.56 -9.68 4.10
N GLU A 3 14.98 -8.95 5.05
CA GLU A 3 13.79 -9.41 5.76
C GLU A 3 12.65 -9.60 4.73
N HIS A 4 12.28 -10.85 4.49
CA HIS A 4 11.09 -11.22 3.72
C HIS A 4 9.88 -10.65 4.45
N ASN A 5 9.34 -9.54 3.94
CA ASN A 5 8.04 -9.05 4.38
C ASN A 5 6.98 -10.00 3.80
N PRO A 6 6.27 -10.79 4.62
CA PRO A 6 5.29 -11.73 4.14
C PRO A 6 4.09 -10.98 3.55
N ILE A 7 3.67 -11.42 2.38
CA ILE A 7 2.43 -11.00 1.75
C ILE A 7 1.38 -12.00 2.20
N HIS A 8 0.35 -11.51 2.87
CA HIS A 8 -0.73 -12.35 3.31
C HIS A 8 -1.93 -12.10 2.39
N LEU A 9 -2.27 -13.10 1.58
CA LEU A 9 -3.52 -13.15 0.82
C LEU A 9 -4.65 -13.41 1.82
N ILE A 10 -5.22 -12.34 2.37
CA ILE A 10 -6.28 -12.41 3.37
C ILE A 10 -7.56 -11.87 2.75
N SER A 11 -8.59 -12.72 2.68
CA SER A 11 -9.92 -12.36 2.18
C SER A 11 -10.71 -11.52 3.18
N GLU A 12 -10.41 -11.65 4.48
CA GLU A 12 -11.11 -10.94 5.56
C GLU A 12 -10.13 -10.49 6.65
N HIS A 13 -10.05 -9.17 6.89
CA HIS A 13 -9.23 -8.64 7.97
C HIS A 13 -10.08 -7.83 8.95
N LEU A 14 -10.01 -8.17 10.23
CA LEU A 14 -10.57 -7.39 11.33
C LEU A 14 -9.66 -6.18 11.60
N ALA A 15 -10.13 -4.98 11.27
CA ALA A 15 -9.50 -3.75 11.73
C ALA A 15 -9.77 -3.56 13.23
N ASN A 16 -8.86 -2.87 13.93
CA ASN A 16 -9.05 -2.46 15.33
C ASN A 16 -10.34 -1.61 15.41
N GLY A 17 -11.41 -2.18 15.98
CA GLY A 17 -12.75 -1.60 16.01
C GLY A 17 -13.88 -2.53 15.54
N GLY A 18 -13.58 -3.76 15.11
CA GLY A 18 -14.61 -4.76 14.78
C GLY A 18 -15.25 -4.62 13.41
N GLN A 19 -14.73 -3.74 12.54
CA GLN A 19 -15.13 -3.67 11.14
C GLN A 19 -14.31 -4.67 10.32
N SER A 20 -15.00 -5.59 9.65
CA SER A 20 -14.39 -6.47 8.64
C SER A 20 -14.13 -5.65 7.39
N ILE A 21 -12.85 -5.56 6.99
CA ILE A 21 -12.47 -5.03 5.69
C ILE A 21 -12.36 -6.23 4.75
N HIS A 22 -13.27 -6.31 3.78
CA HIS A 22 -13.13 -7.26 2.68
C HIS A 22 -12.13 -6.67 1.68
N CYS A 23 -11.00 -7.35 1.49
CA CYS A 23 -9.99 -6.96 0.51
C CYS A 23 -9.56 -8.16 -0.33
N ASP A 24 -9.12 -7.90 -1.56
CA ASP A 24 -8.49 -8.91 -2.41
C ASP A 24 -7.03 -9.16 -2.04
N LEU A 25 -6.41 -8.14 -1.44
CA LEU A 25 -5.01 -8.09 -1.13
C LEU A 25 -4.75 -7.32 0.16
N ALA A 26 -3.89 -7.89 1.03
CA ALA A 26 -3.29 -7.18 2.15
C ALA A 26 -1.75 -7.15 1.99
N ILE A 27 -1.17 -5.96 2.14
CA ILE A 27 0.28 -5.74 2.11
C ILE A 27 0.77 -5.10 3.40
N ARG A 28 2.04 -5.31 3.70
CA ARG A 28 2.71 -4.82 4.91
C ARG A 28 4.02 -4.14 4.57
N ILE A 29 4.22 -2.96 5.14
CA ILE A 29 5.44 -2.16 5.06
C ILE A 29 5.84 -1.77 6.48
N THR A 30 7.11 -1.97 6.83
CA THR A 30 7.64 -1.55 8.13
C THR A 30 7.87 -0.05 8.11
N CYS A 31 7.30 0.69 9.07
CA CYS A 31 7.53 2.12 9.19
C CYS A 31 8.98 2.39 9.64
N PRO A 32 9.78 3.14 8.87
CA PRO A 32 11.18 3.38 9.22
C PRO A 32 11.35 4.27 10.47
N LEU A 33 10.32 5.03 10.85
CA LEU A 33 10.39 5.97 11.97
C LEU A 33 10.17 5.31 13.34
N CYS A 34 9.46 4.19 13.40
CA CYS A 34 9.13 3.55 14.69
C CYS A 34 9.13 2.02 14.66
N GLY A 35 9.46 1.40 13.54
CA GLY A 35 9.52 -0.06 13.38
C GLY A 35 8.18 -0.79 13.35
N LYS A 36 7.05 -0.09 13.53
CA LYS A 36 5.71 -0.70 13.47
C LYS A 36 5.20 -0.83 12.04
N ASP A 37 4.26 -1.75 11.83
CA ASP A 37 3.67 -1.99 10.52
C ASP A 37 2.75 -0.86 10.07
N ILE A 38 2.86 -0.54 8.78
CA ILE A 38 1.89 0.16 7.96
C ILE A 38 1.26 -0.91 7.07
N ARG A 39 -0.07 -0.96 6.99
CA ARG A 39 -0.79 -1.99 6.25
C ARG A 39 -1.55 -1.37 5.10
N GLY A 40 -1.62 -2.05 3.97
CA GLY A 40 -2.47 -1.65 2.86
C GLY A 40 -3.45 -2.75 2.51
N TYR A 41 -4.70 -2.37 2.31
CA TYR A 41 -5.80 -3.24 1.92
C TYR A 41 -6.33 -2.75 0.58
N VAL A 42 -6.34 -3.63 -0.42
CA VAL A 42 -6.73 -3.30 -1.79
C VAL A 42 -7.82 -4.27 -2.23
N GLN A 43 -8.90 -3.71 -2.76
CA GLN A 43 -9.93 -4.44 -3.50
C GLN A 43 -9.82 -4.07 -4.98
N CYS A 44 -9.82 -5.06 -5.86
CA CYS A 44 -9.62 -4.91 -7.29
C CYS A 44 -10.71 -5.66 -8.04
N ALA A 45 -11.30 -5.01 -9.05
CA ALA A 45 -12.22 -5.64 -9.98
C ALA A 45 -11.86 -5.23 -11.40
N HIS A 46 -11.77 -6.20 -12.31
CA HIS A 46 -11.46 -5.97 -13.73
C HIS A 46 -10.21 -5.09 -13.93
N ASN A 47 -9.11 -5.41 -13.24
CA ASN A 47 -7.85 -4.68 -13.30
C ASN A 47 -7.85 -3.27 -12.68
N ILE A 48 -8.96 -2.83 -12.06
CA ILE A 48 -9.11 -1.49 -11.47
C ILE A 48 -9.29 -1.58 -9.96
N PHE A 49 -8.52 -0.79 -9.21
CA PHE A 49 -8.65 -0.68 -7.75
C PHE A 49 -9.96 0.02 -7.36
N GLN A 50 -10.87 -0.76 -6.78
CA GLN A 50 -12.18 -0.32 -6.32
C GLN A 50 -12.08 0.35 -4.94
N GLN A 51 -11.32 -0.27 -4.04
CA GLN A 51 -11.10 0.24 -2.69
C GLN A 51 -9.62 0.11 -2.33
N VAL A 52 -9.09 1.17 -1.74
CA VAL A 52 -7.71 1.21 -1.23
C VAL A 52 -7.76 1.89 0.13
N HIS A 53 -7.26 1.19 1.14
CA HIS A 53 -7.13 1.70 2.49
C HIS A 53 -5.73 1.40 3.04
N PHE A 54 -5.04 2.43 3.48
CA PHE A 54 -3.72 2.35 4.10
C PHE A 54 -3.84 2.67 5.58
N HIS A 55 -3.66 1.64 6.40
CA HIS A 55 -3.66 1.76 7.84
C HIS A 55 -2.27 2.19 8.31
N SER A 56 -2.20 3.41 8.83
CA SER A 56 -0.98 4.00 9.35
C SER A 56 -0.54 3.39 10.67
N CYS A 57 0.75 3.55 10.95
CA CYS A 57 1.30 3.31 12.27
C CYS A 57 0.87 4.42 13.26
N THR A 58 1.25 4.32 14.54
CA THR A 58 0.99 5.38 15.55
C THR A 58 1.74 6.71 15.29
N CYS A 59 2.61 6.73 14.29
CA CYS A 59 3.40 7.89 13.88
C CYS A 59 2.59 8.82 12.98
N SER A 60 2.54 10.11 13.36
CA SER A 60 1.79 11.15 12.66
C SER A 60 2.17 11.28 11.18
N GLN A 61 3.45 11.13 10.86
CA GLN A 61 3.93 11.21 9.47
C GLN A 61 3.39 10.07 8.60
N SER A 62 3.30 8.83 9.12
CA SER A 62 2.72 7.73 8.33
C SER A 62 1.22 7.92 8.10
N ALA A 63 0.50 8.51 9.08
CA ALA A 63 -0.92 8.82 8.93
C ALA A 63 -1.17 9.90 7.87
N GLN A 64 -0.29 10.89 7.78
CA GLN A 64 -0.36 11.88 6.70
C GLN A 64 0.01 11.27 5.34
N MET A 65 1.07 10.46 5.28
CA MET A 65 1.49 9.76 4.07
C MET A 65 0.38 8.86 3.52
N CYS A 66 -0.23 8.01 4.38
CA CYS A 66 -1.31 7.11 3.98
C CYS A 66 -2.49 7.90 3.39
N ARG A 67 -2.90 8.99 4.04
CA ARG A 67 -4.00 9.86 3.56
C ARG A 67 -3.71 10.54 2.22
N LEU A 68 -2.44 10.85 1.92
CA LEU A 68 -2.04 11.43 0.63
C LEU A 68 -1.98 10.39 -0.48
N LEU A 69 -1.57 9.16 -0.16
CA LEU A 69 -1.42 8.10 -1.15
C LEU A 69 -2.75 7.43 -1.51
N GLU A 70 -3.63 7.14 -0.54
CA GLU A 70 -4.89 6.44 -0.79
C GLU A 70 -5.70 6.96 -2.00
N PRO A 71 -5.89 8.29 -2.20
CA PRO A 71 -6.64 8.82 -3.33
C PRO A 71 -5.97 8.59 -4.68
N LEU A 72 -4.63 8.49 -4.74
CA LEU A 72 -3.91 8.23 -5.98
C LEU A 72 -4.13 6.81 -6.48
N PHE A 73 -4.15 5.86 -5.56
CA PHE A 73 -4.38 4.44 -5.88
C PHE A 73 -5.87 4.15 -6.11
N ARG A 74 -6.77 4.92 -5.51
CA ARG A 74 -8.21 4.78 -5.77
C ARG A 74 -8.47 5.06 -7.25
N SER A 75 -9.11 4.12 -7.95
CA SER A 75 -9.38 4.12 -9.40
C SER A 75 -8.17 3.94 -10.33
N ALA A 76 -6.96 3.77 -9.79
CA ALA A 76 -5.83 3.33 -10.61
C ALA A 76 -6.01 1.87 -11.03
N SER A 77 -5.48 1.53 -12.20
CA SER A 77 -5.38 0.15 -12.66
C SER A 77 -4.11 -0.54 -12.13
N ILE A 78 -4.03 -1.87 -12.20
CA ILE A 78 -2.77 -2.58 -11.92
C ILE A 78 -1.69 -2.14 -12.93
N ASP A 79 -2.08 -1.94 -14.20
CA ASP A 79 -1.16 -1.51 -15.26
C ASP A 79 -0.59 -0.11 -15.01
N ASP A 80 -1.40 0.79 -14.42
CA ASP A 80 -0.95 2.14 -14.04
C ASP A 80 0.23 2.09 -13.06
N LEU A 81 0.37 1.03 -12.27
CA LEU A 81 1.49 0.92 -11.34
C LEU A 81 2.83 0.70 -12.05
N TYR A 82 2.84 0.28 -13.31
CA TYR A 82 4.03 0.23 -14.16
C TYR A 82 4.28 1.53 -14.93
N ASP A 83 3.30 2.45 -14.95
CA ASP A 83 3.37 3.70 -15.69
C ASP A 83 4.27 4.71 -14.96
N GLU A 84 5.26 5.25 -15.69
CA GLU A 84 6.22 6.19 -15.13
C GLU A 84 5.54 7.47 -14.60
N ALA A 85 4.50 7.98 -15.27
CA ALA A 85 3.78 9.16 -14.83
C ALA A 85 2.97 8.89 -13.55
N PHE A 86 2.45 7.68 -13.35
CA PHE A 86 1.87 7.30 -12.07
C PHE A 86 2.92 7.27 -10.96
N VAL A 87 4.08 6.64 -11.20
CA VAL A 87 5.20 6.60 -10.25
C VAL A 87 5.68 8.01 -9.90
N GLN A 88 5.77 8.91 -10.87
CA GLN A 88 6.13 10.31 -10.66
C GLN A 88 5.08 11.06 -9.82
N ARG A 89 3.78 10.78 -10.01
CA ARG A 89 2.72 11.37 -9.17
C ARG A 89 2.83 10.91 -7.72
N VAL A 90 3.03 9.61 -7.49
CA VAL A 90 3.22 9.03 -6.15
C VAL A 90 4.44 9.65 -5.47
N THR A 91 5.60 9.65 -6.14
CA THR A 91 6.84 10.21 -5.59
C THR A 91 6.73 11.72 -5.34
N GLY A 92 6.02 12.45 -6.20
CA GLY A 92 5.71 13.87 -6.03
C GLY A 92 4.94 14.17 -4.76
N GLN A 93 3.92 13.37 -4.42
CA GLN A 93 3.18 13.53 -3.15
C GLN A 93 4.04 13.25 -1.91
N LEU A 94 5.10 12.44 -2.07
CA LEU A 94 5.97 12.06 -0.97
C LEU A 94 7.11 13.05 -0.71
N PHE A 95 7.32 14.05 -1.57
CA PHE A 95 8.48 14.94 -1.51
C PHE A 95 8.64 15.72 -0.19
N SER A 96 7.58 15.92 0.59
CA SER A 96 7.63 16.63 1.87
C SER A 96 8.05 15.77 3.06
N PHE A 97 8.12 14.44 2.92
CA PHE A 97 8.47 13.52 4.01
C PHE A 97 9.98 13.27 4.12
N SER A 98 10.42 12.59 5.19
CA SER A 98 11.82 12.12 5.29
C SER A 98 12.15 11.12 4.17
N GLN A 99 13.43 11.01 3.80
CA GLN A 99 13.87 10.12 2.73
C GLN A 99 13.45 8.67 2.98
N GLU A 100 13.57 8.19 4.21
CA GLU A 100 13.21 6.82 4.60
C GLU A 100 11.71 6.59 4.43
N LEU A 101 10.88 7.56 4.84
CA LEU A 101 9.43 7.45 4.70
C LEU A 101 8.99 7.58 3.24
N ARG A 102 9.72 8.33 2.40
CA ARG A 102 9.51 8.34 0.93
C ARG A 102 9.72 6.96 0.34
N VAL A 103 10.83 6.30 0.69
CA VAL A 103 11.12 4.94 0.21
C VAL A 103 10.03 3.96 0.65
N ALA A 104 9.62 4.03 1.92
CA ALA A 104 8.51 3.21 2.42
C ALA A 104 7.20 3.49 1.67
N GLY A 105 6.85 4.76 1.45
CA GLY A 105 5.66 5.18 0.72
C GLY A 105 5.66 4.74 -0.75
N SER A 106 6.79 4.87 -1.45
CA SER A 106 6.93 4.41 -2.83
C SER A 106 6.82 2.90 -2.96
N SER A 107 7.25 2.15 -1.93
CA SER A 107 7.19 0.68 -1.94
C SER A 107 5.76 0.09 -1.93
N PHE A 108 4.73 0.92 -1.72
CA PHE A 108 3.34 0.47 -1.85
C PHE A 108 3.04 -0.05 -3.26
N SER A 109 3.44 0.68 -4.31
CA SER A 109 3.21 0.27 -5.71
C SER A 109 3.84 -1.09 -5.99
N ASP A 110 5.13 -1.25 -5.65
CA ASP A 110 5.88 -2.48 -5.89
C ASP A 110 5.27 -3.68 -5.15
N LYS A 111 4.84 -3.48 -3.91
CA LYS A 111 4.23 -4.56 -3.10
C LYS A 111 2.85 -4.93 -3.60
N ILE A 112 2.06 -3.96 -4.06
CA ILE A 112 0.76 -4.22 -4.66
C ILE A 112 0.93 -5.01 -5.96
N LEU A 113 1.83 -4.57 -6.84
CA LEU A 113 2.17 -5.25 -8.09
C LEU A 113 2.64 -6.69 -7.84
N TYR A 114 3.64 -6.87 -6.99
CA TYR A 114 4.21 -8.18 -6.71
C TYR A 114 3.18 -9.12 -6.08
N ALA A 115 2.28 -8.61 -5.24
CA ALA A 115 1.25 -9.45 -4.65
C ALA A 115 0.15 -9.84 -5.65
N PHE A 116 -0.24 -8.95 -6.57
CA PHE A 116 -1.15 -9.32 -7.67
C PHE A 116 -0.50 -10.32 -8.64
N TYR A 117 0.80 -10.14 -8.94
CA TYR A 117 1.54 -11.09 -9.76
C TYR A 117 1.50 -12.49 -9.15
N ASN A 118 1.84 -12.64 -7.87
CA ASN A 118 1.77 -13.94 -7.19
C ASN A 118 0.33 -14.47 -7.09
N LYS A 119 -0.67 -13.62 -6.86
CA LYS A 119 -2.07 -14.11 -6.75
C LYS A 119 -2.59 -14.74 -8.05
N TYR A 120 -2.19 -14.20 -9.20
CA TYR A 120 -2.77 -14.60 -10.49
C TYR A 120 -1.87 -15.50 -11.34
N PHE A 121 -0.56 -15.52 -11.09
CA PHE A 121 0.40 -16.22 -11.95
C PHE A 121 1.25 -17.29 -11.24
N THR A 122 1.05 -17.54 -9.93
CA THR A 122 1.63 -18.69 -9.21
C THR A 122 0.53 -19.51 -8.55
#